data_AF-R7Q3E8-F1
#
_entry.id   AF-R7Q3E8-F1
#
_cell.length_a   1.000
_cell.length_b   1.000
_cell.length_c   1.000
_cell.angle_alpha   90.00
_cell.angle_beta   90.00
_cell.angle_gamma   90.00
#
_symmetry.space_group_name_H-M   'P 1'
#
loop_
_entity.id
_entity.type
_entity.pdbx_description
1 polymer ?
#
loop_
_entity_poly.entity_id
_entity_poly.type
_entity_poly.pdbx_seq_one_letter_code
_entity_poly.pdbx_strand_id
1 'polypeptide(L)'
;MAITDSSGNHRMAIHTLLNDSNRDMQHSRMNGYNCELCMKNFTQRADVRKHKKTVHEKARDFHCQECKLSFGEKGNLNKHVRSIHRRERNFFCDQCEATFPFRNGLKEHQRMKHTDDRPYECKRCTSTFKKKSHLHRHVSVIHKVNA
;
A
#
# COMPACT_ATOMS: atom_id res chain seq x y z
N MET A 1 -55.12 8.02 -15.89
CA MET A 1 -56.48 8.00 -16.44
C MET A 1 -56.39 8.07 -17.95
N ALA A 2 -57.25 7.31 -18.63
CA ALA A 2 -57.36 7.08 -20.09
C ALA A 2 -56.16 6.31 -20.71
N ILE A 3 -56.23 4.99 -20.85
CA ILE A 3 -56.94 4.13 -21.83
C ILE A 3 -55.98 3.71 -22.95
N THR A 4 -55.81 2.40 -23.02
CA THR A 4 -55.00 1.58 -23.92
C THR A 4 -55.63 1.42 -25.31
N ASP A 5 -54.79 1.23 -26.33
CA ASP A 5 -55.02 0.40 -27.54
C ASP A 5 -53.69 0.36 -28.35
N SER A 6 -53.35 -0.61 -29.21
CA SER A 6 -53.83 -1.96 -29.46
C SER A 6 -52.83 -2.66 -30.41
N SER A 7 -51.87 -3.39 -29.85
CA SER A 7 -51.16 -4.45 -30.58
C SER A 7 -50.59 -5.43 -29.57
N GLY A 8 -51.50 -6.22 -28.98
CA GLY A 8 -51.21 -7.22 -27.97
C GLY A 8 -50.41 -8.39 -28.53
N ASN A 9 -49.10 -8.38 -28.28
CA ASN A 9 -48.35 -9.61 -28.10
C ASN A 9 -47.63 -9.57 -26.75
N HIS A 10 -48.14 -10.38 -25.81
CA HIS A 10 -47.56 -10.62 -24.49
C HIS A 10 -46.90 -12.00 -24.46
N ARG A 11 -45.64 -12.01 -23.96
CA ARG A 11 -44.87 -13.06 -23.23
C ARG A 11 -43.46 -13.16 -23.82
N MET A 12 -42.37 -13.14 -23.06
CA MET A 12 -42.14 -13.22 -21.61
C MET A 12 -40.93 -12.34 -21.26
N ALA A 13 -40.92 -11.81 -20.04
CA ALA A 13 -39.72 -11.27 -19.43
C ALA A 13 -38.72 -12.40 -19.16
N ILE A 14 -37.47 -12.25 -19.59
CA ILE A 14 -36.32 -12.72 -18.82
C ILE A 14 -35.33 -11.55 -18.71
N HIS A 15 -35.19 -11.13 -17.47
CA HIS A 15 -34.22 -10.22 -16.92
C HIS A 15 -32.80 -10.77 -17.13
N THR A 16 -31.92 -10.00 -17.77
CA THR A 16 -30.49 -10.03 -17.45
C THR A 16 -29.92 -8.63 -17.64
N LEU A 17 -30.01 -7.83 -16.56
CA LEU A 17 -28.98 -6.85 -16.26
C LEU A 17 -27.67 -7.62 -16.13
N LEU A 18 -26.65 -7.23 -16.90
CA LEU A 18 -25.22 -7.25 -16.57
C LEU A 18 -24.47 -6.84 -17.85
N ASN A 19 -24.32 -5.52 -18.07
CA ASN A 19 -23.22 -5.04 -18.91
C ASN A 19 -22.16 -4.50 -17.95
N ASP A 20 -21.49 -5.45 -17.29
CA ASP A 20 -20.23 -5.21 -16.63
C ASP A 20 -19.30 -4.59 -17.67
N SER A 21 -19.00 -3.32 -17.47
CA SER A 21 -17.98 -2.61 -18.23
C SER A 21 -16.66 -3.31 -17.95
N ASN A 22 -16.37 -4.24 -18.85
CA ASN A 22 -15.17 -5.02 -19.03
C ASN A 22 -13.94 -4.12 -18.82
N ARG A 23 -13.45 -4.07 -17.58
CA ARG A 23 -12.19 -3.41 -17.20
C ARG A 23 -11.05 -4.42 -17.25
N ASP A 24 -11.05 -5.30 -18.24
CA ASP A 24 -9.89 -6.09 -18.61
C ASP A 24 -9.14 -5.39 -19.73
N MET A 25 -8.52 -4.26 -19.38
CA MET A 25 -7.47 -3.67 -20.22
C MET A 25 -6.16 -4.39 -19.90
N GLN A 26 -6.02 -5.55 -20.54
CA GLN A 26 -4.80 -6.22 -20.97
C GLN A 26 -3.51 -5.96 -20.18
N HIS A 27 -3.03 -7.05 -19.57
CA HIS A 27 -1.63 -7.32 -19.30
C HIS A 27 -0.75 -7.07 -20.54
N SER A 28 -0.29 -5.83 -20.74
CA SER A 28 0.68 -5.49 -21.77
C SER A 28 2.09 -5.44 -21.16
N ARG A 29 2.80 -6.57 -21.34
CA ARG A 29 4.26 -6.73 -21.44
C ARG A 29 5.11 -5.58 -20.85
N MET A 30 5.39 -5.69 -19.56
CA MET A 30 6.68 -5.43 -18.90
C MET A 30 7.71 -4.59 -19.70
N ASN A 31 7.53 -3.27 -19.74
CA ASN A 31 8.53 -2.34 -20.28
C ASN A 31 9.13 -1.46 -19.17
N GLY A 32 9.53 -2.12 -18.08
CA GLY A 32 10.29 -1.51 -17.00
C GLY A 32 11.78 -1.82 -17.11
N TYR A 33 12.59 -1.08 -16.39
CA TYR A 33 14.03 -1.29 -16.28
C TYR A 33 14.31 -2.25 -15.12
N ASN A 34 15.02 -3.34 -15.41
CA ASN A 34 15.34 -4.36 -14.40
C ASN A 34 16.72 -4.12 -13.80
N CYS A 35 16.88 -4.43 -12.53
CA CYS A 35 18.18 -4.59 -11.91
C CYS A 35 18.76 -5.96 -12.29
N GLU A 36 19.89 -6.02 -12.98
CA GLU A 36 20.50 -7.30 -13.40
C GLU A 36 20.96 -8.19 -12.23
N LEU A 37 21.14 -7.62 -11.03
CA LEU A 37 21.62 -8.36 -9.85
C LEU A 37 20.51 -9.07 -9.07
N CYS A 38 19.26 -8.58 -9.15
CA CYS A 38 18.13 -9.17 -8.41
C CYS A 38 16.82 -9.24 -9.21
N MET A 39 16.87 -8.89 -10.49
CA MET A 39 15.74 -8.85 -11.43
C MET A 39 14.54 -7.99 -11.00
N LYS A 40 14.72 -7.12 -9.99
CA LYS A 40 13.68 -6.18 -9.56
C LYS A 40 13.39 -5.18 -10.67
N ASN A 41 12.10 -4.99 -10.97
CA ASN A 41 11.61 -4.09 -12.01
C ASN A 41 11.35 -2.68 -11.48
N PHE A 42 11.66 -1.68 -12.30
CA PHE A 42 11.50 -0.25 -12.01
C PHE A 42 10.90 0.46 -13.22
N THR A 43 10.18 1.55 -12.99
CA THR A 43 9.59 2.35 -14.07
C THR A 43 10.61 3.26 -14.76
N GLN A 44 11.71 3.60 -14.09
CA GLN A 44 12.75 4.51 -14.63
C GLN A 44 14.17 3.96 -14.44
N ARG A 45 15.06 4.22 -15.42
CA ARG A 45 16.50 3.85 -15.34
C ARG A 45 17.19 4.48 -14.13
N ALA A 46 16.81 5.72 -13.79
CA ALA A 46 17.38 6.42 -12.65
C ALA A 46 17.14 5.67 -11.34
N ASP A 47 15.99 5.01 -11.20
CA ASP A 47 15.64 4.25 -10.01
C ASP A 47 16.38 2.92 -9.94
N VAL A 48 16.67 2.27 -11.08
CA VAL A 48 17.58 1.12 -11.13
C VAL A 48 18.98 1.50 -10.66
N ARG A 49 19.52 2.63 -11.13
CA ARG A 49 20.86 3.11 -10.70
C ARG A 49 20.90 3.38 -9.20
N LYS A 50 19.91 4.13 -8.68
CA LYS A 50 19.78 4.38 -7.24
C LYS A 50 19.68 3.07 -6.47
N HIS A 51 18.86 2.13 -6.94
CA HIS A 51 18.70 0.82 -6.30
C HIS A 51 19.99 -0.01 -6.29
N LYS A 52 20.71 -0.09 -7.41
CA LYS A 52 22.03 -0.77 -7.49
C LYS A 52 22.96 -0.21 -6.42
N LYS A 53 23.09 1.13 -6.38
CA LYS A 53 23.91 1.84 -5.43
C LYS A 53 23.51 1.61 -3.97
N THR A 54 22.22 1.68 -3.64
CA THR A 54 21.76 1.64 -2.25
C THR A 54 21.58 0.23 -1.69
N VAL A 55 21.26 -0.75 -2.54
CA VAL A 55 20.95 -2.12 -2.11
C VAL A 55 22.12 -3.08 -2.33
N HIS A 56 22.79 -3.01 -3.48
CA HIS A 56 23.86 -3.95 -3.82
C HIS A 56 25.23 -3.44 -3.37
N GLU A 57 25.54 -2.17 -3.63
CA GLU A 57 26.80 -1.55 -3.19
C GLU A 57 26.71 -1.03 -1.74
N LYS A 58 25.49 -0.93 -1.19
CA LYS A 58 25.22 -0.37 0.15
C LYS A 58 25.80 1.03 0.35
N ALA A 59 25.93 1.80 -0.72
CA ALA A 59 26.48 3.16 -0.65
C ALA A 59 25.56 4.07 0.17
N ARG A 60 26.17 4.90 1.01
CA ARG A 60 25.48 5.79 1.97
C ARG A 60 26.07 7.20 1.91
N ASP A 61 25.97 7.82 0.75
CA ASP A 61 26.60 9.11 0.47
C ASP A 61 26.01 10.29 1.26
N PHE A 62 24.81 10.14 1.81
CA PHE A 62 24.10 11.23 2.46
C PHE A 62 24.26 11.14 3.97
N HIS A 63 25.07 12.03 4.53
CA HIS A 63 25.47 12.04 5.92
C HIS A 63 24.62 13.03 6.73
N CYS A 64 24.12 12.61 7.88
CA CYS A 64 23.57 13.54 8.85
C CYS A 64 24.69 14.38 9.48
N GLN A 65 24.48 15.68 9.62
CA GLN A 65 25.45 16.58 10.26
C GLN A 65 25.26 16.63 11.78
N GLU A 66 24.08 16.23 12.27
CA GLU A 66 23.73 16.25 13.68
C GLU A 66 23.97 14.90 14.38
N CYS A 67 24.16 13.82 13.61
CA CYS A 67 24.52 12.51 14.12
C CYS A 67 25.34 11.71 13.10
N LYS A 68 25.94 10.60 13.51
CA LYS A 68 26.84 9.78 12.66
C LYS A 68 26.10 8.86 11.67
N LEU A 69 24.80 9.08 11.43
CA LEU A 69 24.02 8.21 10.54
C LEU A 69 24.14 8.65 9.08
N SER A 70 24.36 7.66 8.21
CA SER A 70 24.42 7.84 6.76
C SER A 70 23.31 7.07 6.04
N PHE A 71 22.83 7.66 4.95
CA PHE A 71 21.69 7.20 4.17
C PHE A 71 22.07 7.05 2.70
N GLY A 72 21.46 6.07 2.01
CA GLY A 72 21.67 5.87 0.58
C GLY A 72 20.96 6.89 -0.31
N GLU A 73 20.00 7.65 0.24
CA GLU A 73 19.23 8.64 -0.52
C GLU A 73 19.03 9.92 0.29
N LYS A 74 19.15 11.08 -0.37
CA LYS A 74 18.91 12.41 0.23
C LYS A 74 17.52 12.53 0.84
N GLY A 75 16.50 11.95 0.20
CA GLY A 75 15.13 11.97 0.71
C GLY A 75 14.99 11.26 2.06
N ASN A 76 15.76 10.20 2.31
CA ASN A 76 15.75 9.47 3.58
C ASN A 76 16.49 10.23 4.67
N LEU A 77 17.62 10.88 4.33
CA LEU A 77 18.29 11.82 5.24
C LEU A 77 17.36 12.96 5.67
N ASN A 78 16.69 13.60 4.72
CA ASN A 78 15.76 14.70 5.02
C ASN A 78 14.63 14.26 5.94
N LYS A 79 14.04 13.08 5.69
CA LYS A 79 13.02 12.50 6.58
C LYS A 79 13.57 12.26 7.98
N HIS A 80 14.77 11.70 8.09
CA HIS A 80 15.44 11.46 9.36
C HIS A 80 15.66 12.74 10.16
N VAL A 81 16.30 13.75 9.55
CA VAL A 81 16.55 15.06 10.19
C VAL A 81 15.22 15.67 10.65
N ARG A 82 14.22 15.67 9.78
CA ARG A 82 12.90 16.19 10.11
C ARG A 82 12.28 15.50 11.32
N SER A 83 12.28 14.16 11.35
CA SER A 83 11.59 13.39 12.39
C SER A 83 12.34 13.30 13.71
N ILE A 84 13.67 13.22 13.68
CA ILE A 84 14.49 12.90 14.86
C ILE A 84 15.08 14.15 15.48
N HIS A 85 15.65 15.01 14.63
CA HIS A 85 16.40 16.18 15.07
C HIS A 85 15.50 17.38 15.28
N ARG A 86 14.69 17.71 14.27
CA ARG A 86 13.76 18.86 14.34
C ARG A 86 12.42 18.53 14.99
N ARG A 87 12.11 17.24 15.10
CA ARG A 87 10.83 16.73 15.64
C ARG A 87 9.61 17.36 14.95
N GLU A 88 9.72 17.72 13.68
CA GLU A 88 8.60 18.32 12.94
C GLU A 88 7.50 17.27 12.74
N ARG A 89 6.28 17.60 13.17
CA ARG A 89 5.10 16.73 13.10
C ARG A 89 3.97 17.44 12.38
N ASN A 90 3.99 17.34 11.06
CA ASN A 90 3.12 18.11 10.17
C ASN A 90 1.80 17.39 9.84
N PHE A 91 1.56 16.22 10.41
CA PHE A 91 0.35 15.42 10.16
C PHE A 91 -0.41 15.23 11.46
N PHE A 92 -1.64 15.73 11.51
CA PHE A 92 -2.48 15.78 12.71
C PHE A 92 -3.64 14.80 12.56
N CYS A 93 -4.00 14.12 13.65
CA CYS A 93 -5.27 13.42 13.72
C CYS A 93 -6.40 14.42 13.97
N ASP A 94 -7.51 14.21 13.27
CA ASP A 94 -8.75 14.98 13.37
C ASP A 94 -9.65 14.50 14.51
N GLN A 95 -9.41 13.30 15.04
CA GLN A 95 -10.21 12.66 16.08
C GLN A 95 -9.53 12.62 17.45
N CYS A 96 -8.26 13.02 17.53
CA CYS A 96 -7.52 13.18 18.78
C CYS A 96 -6.30 14.10 18.59
N GLU A 97 -5.61 14.44 19.67
CA GLU A 97 -4.45 15.36 19.66
C GLU A 97 -3.14 14.72 19.13
N ALA A 98 -3.19 13.51 18.57
CA ALA A 98 -2.00 12.82 18.10
C ALA A 98 -1.40 13.46 16.84
N THR A 99 -0.08 13.65 16.85
CA THR A 99 0.68 14.23 15.73
C THR A 99 1.79 13.31 15.24
N PHE A 100 2.06 13.36 13.93
CA PHE A 100 2.95 12.43 13.25
C PHE A 100 3.92 13.16 12.31
N PRO A 101 5.18 12.70 12.19
CA PRO A 101 6.15 13.24 11.24
C PRO A 101 5.90 12.83 9.78
N PHE A 102 5.06 11.80 9.56
CA PHE A 102 4.77 11.25 8.24
C PHE A 102 3.29 10.85 8.10
N ARG A 103 2.75 11.01 6.88
CA ARG A 103 1.35 10.70 6.54
C ARG A 103 0.97 9.23 6.75
N ASN A 104 1.89 8.30 6.49
CA ASN A 104 1.65 6.87 6.73
C ASN A 104 1.47 6.56 8.21
N GLY A 105 2.20 7.25 9.09
CA GLY A 105 2.04 7.12 10.55
C GLY A 105 0.65 7.56 11.01
N LEU A 106 0.16 8.69 10.49
CA LEU A 106 -1.21 9.15 10.74
C LEU A 106 -2.25 8.15 10.25
N LYS A 107 -2.14 7.67 9.00
CA LYS A 107 -3.07 6.68 8.44
C LYS A 107 -3.11 5.39 9.26
N GLU A 108 -1.96 4.90 9.69
CA GLU A 108 -1.87 3.73 10.55
C GLU A 108 -2.51 3.99 11.91
N HIS A 109 -2.25 5.14 12.52
CA HIS A 109 -2.87 5.53 13.78
C HIS A 109 -4.40 5.59 13.67
N GLN A 110 -4.93 6.27 12.65
CA GLN A 110 -6.36 6.34 12.37
C GLN A 110 -6.95 4.93 12.23
N ARG A 111 -6.33 4.06 11.41
CA ARG A 111 -6.79 2.67 11.28
C ARG A 111 -6.83 1.95 12.63
N MET A 112 -5.77 2.11 13.42
CA MET A 112 -5.60 1.37 14.67
C MET A 112 -6.52 1.83 15.80
N LYS A 113 -6.81 3.14 15.87
CA LYS A 113 -7.45 3.77 17.04
C LYS A 113 -8.85 4.29 16.78
N HIS A 114 -9.14 4.64 15.53
CA HIS A 114 -10.35 5.37 15.17
C HIS A 114 -11.26 4.61 14.21
N THR A 115 -10.83 3.45 13.72
CA THR A 115 -11.62 2.61 12.81
C THR A 115 -11.55 1.16 13.24
N ASP A 116 -12.52 0.35 12.81
CA ASP A 116 -12.45 -1.11 12.89
C ASP A 116 -12.03 -1.80 11.59
N ASP A 117 -11.43 -1.05 10.66
CA ASP A 117 -10.86 -1.60 9.43
C ASP A 117 -9.76 -2.63 9.72
N ARG A 118 -9.98 -3.88 9.29
CA ARG A 118 -9.10 -5.04 9.45
C ARG A 118 -8.77 -5.66 8.09
N PRO A 119 -7.97 -4.97 7.25
CA PRO A 119 -7.79 -5.37 5.85
C PRO A 119 -6.85 -6.58 5.68
N TYR A 120 -6.32 -7.13 6.77
CA TYR A 120 -5.37 -8.24 6.74
C TYR A 120 -6.02 -9.50 7.29
N GLU A 121 -6.43 -10.39 6.40
CA GLU A 121 -7.11 -11.64 6.73
C GLU A 121 -6.12 -12.81 6.77
N CYS A 122 -6.33 -13.72 7.72
CA CYS A 122 -5.62 -15.00 7.72
C CYS A 122 -6.21 -15.91 6.64
N LYS A 123 -5.35 -16.54 5.84
CA LYS A 123 -5.81 -17.50 4.81
C LYS A 123 -6.12 -18.90 5.36
N ARG A 124 -5.83 -19.13 6.65
CA ARG A 124 -5.95 -20.45 7.31
C ARG A 124 -7.04 -20.49 8.37
N CYS A 125 -7.60 -19.35 8.74
CA CYS A 125 -8.73 -19.22 9.65
C CYS A 125 -9.45 -17.89 9.41
N THR A 126 -10.55 -17.63 10.12
CA THR A 126 -11.39 -16.42 9.96
C THR A 126 -10.82 -15.17 10.66
N SER A 127 -9.63 -15.24 11.23
CA SER A 127 -9.04 -14.12 11.98
C SER A 127 -8.62 -12.97 11.06
N THR A 128 -9.01 -11.75 11.42
CA THR A 128 -8.66 -10.52 10.70
C THR A 128 -7.90 -9.53 11.59
N PHE A 129 -7.00 -8.75 10.99
CA PHE A 129 -6.06 -7.89 11.71
C PHE A 129 -5.99 -6.49 11.11
N LYS A 130 -5.78 -5.48 11.97
CA LYS A 130 -5.55 -4.08 11.57
C LYS A 130 -4.13 -3.82 11.02
N LYS A 131 -3.16 -4.71 11.29
CA LYS A 131 -1.77 -4.65 10.80
C LYS A 131 -1.29 -5.96 10.20
N LYS A 132 -0.50 -5.88 9.12
CA LYS A 132 0.17 -7.02 8.50
C LYS A 132 1.11 -7.77 9.46
N SER A 133 1.84 -7.04 10.31
CA SER A 133 2.74 -7.65 11.31
C SER A 133 1.99 -8.49 12.35
N HIS A 134 0.76 -8.08 12.73
CA HIS A 134 -0.07 -8.85 13.64
C HIS A 134 -0.55 -10.14 12.98
N LEU A 135 -0.97 -10.08 11.71
CA LEU A 135 -1.29 -11.26 10.93
C LEU A 135 -0.07 -12.21 10.82
N HIS A 136 1.11 -11.69 10.47
CA HIS A 136 2.32 -12.51 10.36
C HIS A 136 2.64 -13.21 11.68
N ARG A 137 2.58 -12.49 12.81
CA ARG A 137 2.78 -13.07 14.14
C ARG A 137 1.73 -14.12 14.47
N HIS A 138 0.47 -13.88 14.13
CA HIS A 138 -0.60 -14.86 14.29
C HIS A 138 -0.30 -16.13 13.50
N VAL A 139 0.03 -16.01 12.21
CA VAL A 139 0.36 -17.17 11.35
C VAL A 139 1.59 -17.90 11.90
N SER A 140 2.62 -17.19 12.34
CA SER A 140 3.85 -17.81 12.84
C SER A 140 3.72 -18.47 14.21
N VAL A 141 2.68 -18.15 14.99
CA VAL A 141 2.47 -18.72 16.34
C VAL A 141 1.36 -19.76 16.33
N ILE A 142 0.24 -19.46 15.68
CA ILE A 142 -0.98 -20.29 15.67
C ILE A 142 -0.95 -21.32 14.54
N HIS A 143 -0.36 -20.98 13.40
CA HIS A 143 -0.29 -21.84 12.22
C HIS A 143 1.13 -22.31 11.92
N LYS A 144 1.96 -22.48 12.96
CA LYS A 144 3.28 -23.08 12.80
C LYS A 144 3.14 -24.37 12.00
N VAL A 145 3.69 -24.36 10.79
CA VAL A 145 3.93 -25.58 10.06
C VAL A 145 5.23 -26.10 10.66
N ASN A 146 5.14 -27.19 11.44
CA ASN A 146 6.31 -28.00 11.70
C ASN A 146 6.80 -28.45 10.32
N ALA A 147 7.94 -27.93 9.90
CA ALA A 147 8.65 -28.41 8.73
C ALA A 147 9.43 -29.67 9.11
#